data_AF-A0A0F9S3G0-F1
#
_entry.id   AF-A0A0F9S3G0-F1
#
_cell.length_a   1.000
_cell.length_b   1.000
_cell.length_c   1.000
_cell.angle_alpha   90.00
_cell.angle_beta   90.00
_cell.angle_gamma   90.00
#
_symmetry.space_group_name_H-M   'P 1'
#
loop_
_entity.id
_entity.type
_entity.pdbx_description
1 polymer ?
#
loop_
_entity_poly.entity_id
_entity_poly.type
_entity_poly.pdbx_seq_one_letter_code
_entity_poly.pdbx_strand_id
1 'polypeptide(L)'
;MEKEKEFNESASLEQMGDAQYPILSVLFNGTPVLVKIKELNQANIMACGDFSLIETLEDKIGLKSKNIKIRDIIAYAERNHAIVKEALVSPTYEQIFEMIGIDPSIKEKKKLIGELKKKITQLKPGPKRSAIEEELDTLRIRCNYFLPDDFISWIVAYTLKINRTDIKKITEKILLDSAILAKLGNDNPANHIDGDFTPFNKDDINRRAWIEHGKFMQENKKKVR
;
A
#
# COMPACT_ATOMS: atom_id res chain seq x y z
N MET A 1 -7.09 -54.02 24.30
CA MET A 1 -5.94 -53.16 23.95
C MET A 1 -6.48 -51.95 23.22
N GLU A 2 -7.00 -50.99 23.99
CA GLU A 2 -7.48 -49.71 23.47
C GLU A 2 -6.26 -48.79 23.37
N LYS A 3 -5.91 -48.37 22.15
CA LYS A 3 -4.89 -47.34 21.94
C LYS A 3 -5.56 -46.00 22.29
N GLU A 4 -5.13 -45.39 23.39
CA GLU A 4 -5.43 -43.99 23.70
C GLU A 4 -5.02 -43.14 22.49
N LYS A 5 -6.01 -42.52 21.85
CA LYS A 5 -5.78 -41.49 20.85
C LYS A 5 -5.28 -40.27 21.62
N GLU A 6 -3.96 -40.05 21.59
CA GLU A 6 -3.39 -38.77 22.00
C GLU A 6 -4.09 -37.66 21.23
N PHE A 7 -4.85 -36.85 21.97
CA PHE A 7 -5.54 -35.70 21.45
C PHE A 7 -4.48 -34.66 21.13
N ASN A 8 -4.17 -34.50 19.84
CA ASN A 8 -3.11 -33.59 19.42
C ASN A 8 -3.63 -32.14 19.47
N GLU A 9 -3.59 -31.53 20.65
CA GLU A 9 -4.08 -30.17 20.91
C GLU A 9 -3.49 -29.13 19.93
N SER A 10 -2.25 -29.34 19.50
CA SER A 10 -1.57 -28.49 18.49
C SER A 10 -2.35 -28.39 17.17
N ALA A 11 -2.88 -29.51 16.68
CA ALA A 11 -3.65 -29.55 15.42
C ALA A 11 -4.99 -28.79 15.53
N SER A 12 -5.60 -28.77 16.72
CA SER A 12 -6.87 -28.07 16.94
C SER A 12 -6.70 -26.55 17.01
N LEU A 13 -5.60 -26.07 17.60
CA LEU A 13 -5.28 -24.64 17.67
C LEU A 13 -4.88 -24.09 16.29
N GLU A 14 -4.14 -24.85 15.50
CA GLU A 14 -3.82 -24.49 14.11
C GLU A 14 -5.07 -24.39 13.25
N GLN A 15 -6.01 -25.33 13.38
CA GLN A 15 -7.30 -25.29 12.67
C GLN A 15 -8.15 -24.07 13.03
N MET A 16 -8.14 -23.66 14.30
CA MET A 16 -8.82 -22.44 14.74
C MET A 16 -8.17 -21.17 14.19
N GLY A 17 -6.83 -21.09 14.21
CA GLY A 17 -6.09 -20.00 13.59
C GLY A 17 -6.33 -19.95 12.08
N ASP A 18 -6.42 -21.10 11.44
CA ASP A 18 -6.67 -21.21 10.03
C ASP A 18 -8.09 -20.81 9.62
N ALA A 19 -9.08 -21.04 10.47
CA ALA A 19 -10.46 -20.62 10.24
C ALA A 19 -10.64 -19.10 10.35
N GLN A 20 -9.68 -18.37 10.94
CA GLN A 20 -9.79 -16.93 11.15
C GLN A 20 -9.70 -16.13 9.84
N TYR A 21 -9.01 -16.64 8.83
CA TYR A 21 -8.72 -15.89 7.62
C TYR A 21 -9.54 -16.39 6.42
N PRO A 22 -10.29 -15.51 5.74
CA PRO A 22 -11.09 -15.89 4.60
C PRO A 22 -10.22 -16.34 3.42
N ILE A 23 -10.71 -17.35 2.69
CA ILE A 23 -10.19 -17.76 1.38
C ILE A 23 -10.98 -16.99 0.33
N LEU A 24 -10.28 -16.29 -0.55
CA LEU A 24 -10.83 -15.37 -1.53
C LEU A 24 -10.33 -15.73 -2.93
N SER A 25 -11.20 -15.58 -3.92
CA SER A 25 -10.84 -15.71 -5.33
C SER A 25 -10.38 -14.35 -5.85
N VAL A 26 -9.11 -14.26 -6.23
CA VAL A 26 -8.44 -13.03 -6.67
C VAL A 26 -7.93 -13.24 -8.09
N LEU A 27 -7.96 -12.19 -8.93
CA LEU A 27 -7.43 -12.29 -10.28
C LEU A 27 -5.91 -12.16 -10.28
N PHE A 28 -5.25 -13.05 -11.02
CA PHE A 28 -3.82 -13.03 -11.29
C PHE A 28 -3.64 -13.05 -12.81
N ASN A 29 -3.35 -11.88 -13.40
CA ASN A 29 -3.38 -11.69 -14.86
C ASN A 29 -4.72 -12.16 -15.48
N GLY A 30 -5.84 -11.80 -14.84
CA GLY A 30 -7.18 -12.21 -15.27
C GLY A 30 -7.57 -13.66 -14.97
N THR A 31 -6.66 -14.48 -14.43
CA THR A 31 -6.98 -15.85 -14.01
C THR A 31 -7.34 -15.89 -12.53
N PRO A 32 -8.51 -16.43 -12.13
CA PRO A 32 -8.87 -16.52 -10.71
C PRO A 32 -7.97 -17.52 -9.97
N VAL A 33 -7.38 -17.07 -8.88
CA VAL A 33 -6.56 -17.86 -7.95
C VAL A 33 -7.12 -17.76 -6.53
N LEU A 34 -7.07 -18.86 -5.79
CA LEU A 34 -7.52 -18.88 -4.40
C LEU A 34 -6.37 -18.48 -3.48
N VAL A 35 -6.62 -17.47 -2.65
CA VAL A 35 -5.65 -16.97 -1.68
C VAL A 35 -6.32 -16.74 -0.33
N LYS A 36 -5.59 -17.00 0.74
CA LYS A 36 -5.99 -16.76 2.12
C LYS A 36 -5.39 -15.44 2.57
N ILE A 37 -6.24 -14.52 3.00
CA ILE A 37 -5.85 -13.13 3.26
C ILE A 37 -6.31 -12.74 4.67
N LYS A 38 -5.44 -12.05 5.42
CA LYS A 38 -5.81 -11.40 6.68
C LYS A 38 -6.13 -9.92 6.45
N GLU A 39 -7.17 -9.41 7.10
CA GLU A 39 -7.42 -7.97 7.16
C GLU A 39 -6.36 -7.28 8.03
N LEU A 40 -5.85 -6.14 7.59
CA LEU A 40 -4.83 -5.40 8.34
C LEU A 40 -5.49 -4.43 9.31
N ASN A 41 -4.99 -4.41 10.54
CA ASN A 41 -5.32 -3.35 11.49
C ASN A 41 -4.46 -2.10 11.23
N GLN A 42 -4.76 -1.01 11.93
CA GLN A 42 -4.05 0.25 11.78
C GLN A 42 -2.53 0.13 12.01
N ALA A 43 -2.09 -0.66 13.00
CA ALA A 43 -0.68 -0.84 13.30
C ALA A 43 0.04 -1.57 12.15
N ASN A 44 -0.57 -2.60 11.57
CA ASN A 44 -0.03 -3.29 10.41
C ASN A 44 0.07 -2.35 9.20
N ILE A 45 -0.96 -1.54 8.94
CA ILE A 45 -0.95 -0.59 7.83
C ILE A 45 0.18 0.43 7.99
N MET A 46 0.35 0.99 9.20
CA MET A 46 1.42 1.95 9.48
C MET A 46 2.82 1.33 9.38
N ALA A 47 2.97 0.04 9.69
CA ALA A 47 4.24 -0.68 9.52
C ALA A 47 4.64 -0.85 8.04
N CYS A 48 3.67 -0.86 7.12
CA CYS A 48 3.92 -0.89 5.68
C CYS A 48 4.35 0.49 5.11
N GLY A 49 4.35 1.55 5.93
CA GLY A 49 4.77 2.90 5.58
C GLY A 49 3.62 3.93 5.63
N ASP A 50 3.97 5.19 5.37
CA ASP A 50 2.99 6.28 5.34
C ASP A 50 2.05 6.11 4.14
N PHE A 51 0.76 5.94 4.42
CA PHE A 51 -0.28 5.69 3.42
C PHE A 51 -1.43 6.68 3.61
N SER A 52 -2.05 7.09 2.50
CA SER A 52 -3.32 7.81 2.49
C SER A 52 -4.25 7.15 1.49
N LEU A 53 -5.47 6.82 1.91
CA LEU A 53 -6.52 6.27 1.06
C LEU A 53 -7.25 7.34 0.27
N ILE A 54 -7.12 8.60 0.69
CA ILE A 54 -7.78 9.75 0.06
C ILE A 54 -6.90 10.41 -1.00
N GLU A 55 -5.58 10.26 -0.89
CA GLU A 55 -4.64 10.70 -1.93
C GLU A 55 -4.05 9.49 -2.63
N THR A 56 -4.74 9.04 -3.67
CA THR A 56 -4.18 8.01 -4.53
C THR A 56 -2.99 8.59 -5.28
N LEU A 57 -2.07 7.73 -5.73
CA LEU A 57 -1.03 8.18 -6.66
C LEU A 57 -1.69 8.90 -7.84
N GLU A 58 -2.81 8.37 -8.33
CA GLU A 58 -3.65 8.91 -9.40
C GLU A 58 -4.09 10.35 -9.15
N ASP A 59 -4.42 10.73 -7.91
CA ASP A 59 -4.72 12.13 -7.55
C ASP A 59 -3.48 13.04 -7.66
N LYS A 60 -2.29 12.54 -7.31
CA LYS A 60 -1.02 13.25 -7.53
C LYS A 60 -0.67 13.36 -9.01
N ILE A 61 -1.02 12.35 -9.82
CA ILE A 61 -0.86 12.34 -11.27
C ILE A 61 -1.83 13.34 -11.93
N GLY A 62 -3.10 13.33 -11.54
CA GLY A 62 -4.18 14.08 -12.17
C GLY A 62 -4.25 15.55 -11.77
N LEU A 63 -3.94 15.91 -10.52
CA LEU A 63 -4.19 17.27 -10.02
C LEU A 63 -2.96 18.19 -10.07
N LYS A 64 -1.71 17.69 -9.89
CA LYS A 64 -0.56 18.59 -9.61
C LYS A 64 0.86 18.19 -10.08
N SER A 65 1.11 17.22 -10.95
CA SER A 65 2.51 16.92 -11.32
C SER A 65 2.80 16.71 -12.81
N LYS A 66 3.30 17.77 -13.47
CA LYS A 66 4.17 17.64 -14.66
C LYS A 66 5.49 16.88 -14.35
N ASN A 67 5.75 16.52 -13.09
CA ASN A 67 7.03 15.98 -12.60
C ASN A 67 6.84 14.78 -11.67
N ILE A 68 6.05 13.77 -12.03
CA ILE A 68 6.09 12.48 -11.31
C ILE A 68 7.49 11.90 -11.51
N LYS A 69 8.23 11.68 -10.42
CA LYS A 69 9.53 11.04 -10.51
C LYS A 69 9.34 9.53 -10.46
N ILE A 70 10.19 8.79 -11.16
CA ILE A 70 10.24 7.32 -11.09
C ILE A 70 10.31 6.84 -9.63
N ARG A 71 11.00 7.59 -8.77
CA ARG A 71 11.08 7.34 -7.32
C ARG A 71 9.72 7.32 -6.61
N ASP A 72 8.77 8.17 -7.03
CA ASP A 72 7.43 8.21 -6.44
C ASP A 72 6.63 6.96 -6.81
N ILE A 73 6.77 6.50 -8.06
CA ILE A 73 6.17 5.24 -8.56
C ILE A 73 6.76 4.05 -7.81
N ILE A 74 8.09 4.03 -7.61
CA ILE A 74 8.76 2.99 -6.82
C ILE A 74 8.22 2.98 -5.40
N ALA A 75 8.20 4.12 -4.71
CA ALA A 75 7.71 4.19 -3.34
C ALA A 75 6.22 3.78 -3.22
N TYR A 76 5.42 4.03 -4.24
CA TYR A 76 4.04 3.53 -4.31
C TYR A 76 4.00 2.00 -4.42
N ALA A 77 4.75 1.44 -5.36
CA ALA A 77 4.80 0.00 -5.55
C ALA A 77 5.40 -0.73 -4.33
N GLU A 78 6.46 -0.21 -3.69
CA GLU A 78 7.05 -0.80 -2.46
C GLU A 78 6.00 -0.90 -1.35
N ARG A 79 5.18 0.15 -1.18
CA ARG A 79 4.10 0.17 -0.17
C ARG A 79 3.01 -0.85 -0.47
N ASN A 80 2.53 -0.90 -1.71
CA ASN A 80 1.50 -1.87 -2.10
C ASN A 80 2.01 -3.31 -1.92
N HIS A 81 3.26 -3.58 -2.30
CA HIS A 81 3.87 -4.89 -2.08
C HIS A 81 4.08 -5.20 -0.59
N ALA A 82 4.43 -4.21 0.23
CA ALA A 82 4.53 -4.40 1.68
C ALA A 82 3.16 -4.76 2.29
N ILE A 83 2.08 -4.11 1.84
CA ILE A 83 0.70 -4.44 2.24
C ILE A 83 0.35 -5.86 1.82
N VAL A 84 0.60 -6.23 0.56
CA VAL A 84 0.31 -7.59 0.05
C VAL A 84 1.10 -8.64 0.81
N LYS A 85 2.38 -8.36 1.08
CA LYS A 85 3.25 -9.23 1.88
C LYS A 85 2.71 -9.45 3.28
N GLU A 86 2.31 -8.37 3.94
CA GLU A 86 1.71 -8.47 5.27
C GLU A 86 0.34 -9.16 5.19
N ALA A 87 -0.45 -8.95 4.15
CA ALA A 87 -1.82 -9.47 4.02
C ALA A 87 -1.92 -10.96 3.71
N LEU A 88 -0.99 -11.51 2.92
CA LEU A 88 -1.06 -12.87 2.41
C LEU A 88 -0.67 -13.90 3.48
N VAL A 89 -1.60 -14.81 3.77
CA VAL A 89 -1.40 -15.94 4.69
C VAL A 89 -1.03 -17.20 3.92
N SER A 90 -1.76 -17.52 2.85
CA SER A 90 -1.50 -18.71 2.02
C SER A 90 -2.02 -18.56 0.59
N PRO A 91 -1.20 -18.76 -0.46
CA PRO A 91 0.25 -18.87 -0.37
C PRO A 91 0.85 -17.57 0.22
N THR A 92 1.94 -17.71 0.96
CA THR A 92 2.71 -16.56 1.46
C THR A 92 3.35 -15.80 0.29
N TYR A 93 3.68 -14.54 0.51
CA TYR A 93 4.34 -13.73 -0.51
C TYR A 93 5.63 -14.36 -1.02
N GLU A 94 6.44 -14.91 -0.12
CA GLU A 94 7.68 -15.64 -0.43
C GLU A 94 7.42 -16.88 -1.27
N GLN A 95 6.39 -17.67 -0.96
CA GLN A 95 6.02 -18.84 -1.77
C GLN A 95 5.60 -18.43 -3.19
N ILE A 96 4.80 -17.38 -3.33
CA ILE A 96 4.44 -16.85 -4.66
C ILE A 96 5.71 -16.39 -5.39
N PHE A 97 6.61 -15.71 -4.69
CA PHE A 97 7.88 -15.27 -5.24
C PHE A 97 8.79 -16.40 -5.66
N GLU A 98 8.82 -17.51 -4.91
CA GLU A 98 9.61 -18.69 -5.27
C GLU A 98 9.02 -19.39 -6.49
N MET A 99 7.69 -19.52 -6.57
CA MET A 99 6.99 -20.12 -7.71
C MET A 99 7.24 -19.34 -9.01
N ILE A 100 7.21 -18.01 -8.95
CA ILE A 100 7.40 -17.14 -10.13
C ILE A 100 8.89 -16.86 -10.38
N GLY A 101 9.68 -16.72 -9.32
CA GLY A 101 11.09 -16.33 -9.32
C GLY A 101 12.06 -17.41 -9.81
N ILE A 102 11.55 -18.58 -10.21
CA ILE A 102 12.31 -19.59 -10.95
C ILE A 102 12.70 -19.09 -12.34
N ASP A 103 12.02 -18.07 -12.89
CA ASP A 103 12.34 -17.47 -14.17
C ASP A 103 13.84 -17.07 -14.24
N PRO A 104 14.63 -17.67 -15.15
CA PRO A 104 16.05 -17.34 -15.33
C PRO A 104 16.31 -15.84 -15.52
N SER A 105 15.37 -15.13 -16.15
CA SER A 105 15.47 -13.69 -16.41
C SER A 105 15.47 -12.87 -15.12
N ILE A 106 14.79 -13.31 -14.06
CA ILE A 106 14.79 -12.61 -12.76
C ILE A 106 16.14 -12.80 -12.05
N LYS A 107 16.71 -14.00 -12.11
CA LYS A 107 18.04 -14.28 -11.52
C LYS A 107 19.13 -13.46 -12.19
N GLU A 108 19.11 -13.34 -13.51
CA GLU A 108 20.05 -12.51 -14.26
C GLU A 108 19.92 -11.02 -13.91
N LYS A 109 18.69 -10.49 -13.91
CA LYS A 109 18.46 -9.09 -13.55
C LYS A 109 18.86 -8.78 -12.10
N LYS A 110 18.69 -9.72 -11.15
CA LYS A 110 19.20 -9.57 -9.77
C LYS A 110 20.73 -9.47 -9.71
N LYS A 111 21.45 -10.26 -10.50
CA LYS A 111 22.91 -10.14 -10.62
C LYS A 111 23.29 -8.76 -11.15
N LEU A 112 22.62 -8.30 -12.20
CA LEU A 112 22.83 -6.99 -12.81
C LEU A 112 22.58 -5.84 -11.82
N ILE A 113 21.52 -5.91 -11.01
CA ILE A 113 21.25 -4.97 -9.91
C ILE A 113 22.44 -4.91 -8.94
N GLY A 114 23.01 -6.06 -8.57
CA GLY A 114 24.18 -6.12 -7.69
C GLY A 114 25.42 -5.45 -8.29
N GLU A 115 25.65 -5.62 -9.60
CA GLU A 115 26.75 -4.98 -10.32
C GLU A 115 26.56 -3.46 -10.44
N LEU A 116 25.35 -3.00 -10.78
CA LEU A 116 25.04 -1.57 -10.88
C LEU A 116 25.20 -0.87 -9.53
N LYS A 117 24.78 -1.49 -8.43
CA LYS A 117 25.02 -0.98 -7.07
C LYS A 117 26.51 -0.77 -6.78
N LYS A 118 27.36 -1.75 -7.13
CA LYS A 118 28.82 -1.62 -6.99
C LYS A 118 29.37 -0.48 -7.85
N LYS A 119 28.93 -0.35 -9.11
CA LYS A 119 29.34 0.75 -10.00
C LYS A 119 28.96 2.12 -9.44
N ILE A 120 27.76 2.26 -8.85
CA ILE A 120 27.31 3.52 -8.23
C ILE A 120 28.23 3.94 -7.08
N THR A 121 28.68 3.00 -6.23
CA THR A 121 29.58 3.32 -5.11
C THR A 121 30.95 3.85 -5.54
N GLN A 122 31.38 3.51 -6.76
CA GLN A 122 32.66 3.94 -7.32
C GLN A 122 32.58 5.29 -8.05
N LEU A 123 31.37 5.77 -8.35
CA LEU A 123 31.15 6.99 -9.11
C LEU A 123 30.87 8.20 -8.21
N LYS A 124 31.53 9.31 -8.53
CA LYS A 124 31.20 10.62 -7.94
C LYS A 124 29.80 11.06 -8.39
N PRO A 125 29.10 11.89 -7.59
CA PRO A 125 27.86 12.54 -8.01
C PRO A 125 28.03 13.24 -9.35
N GLY A 126 27.12 12.97 -10.29
CA GLY A 126 27.19 13.51 -11.65
C GLY A 126 26.20 12.83 -12.59
N PRO A 127 26.10 13.30 -13.85
CA PRO A 127 25.10 12.83 -14.81
C PRO A 127 25.24 11.33 -15.12
N LYS A 128 26.46 10.80 -15.19
CA LYS A 128 26.71 9.36 -15.41
C LYS A 128 26.20 8.50 -14.26
N ARG A 129 26.34 8.97 -13.02
CA ARG A 129 25.82 8.27 -11.84
C ARG A 129 24.29 8.31 -11.83
N SER A 130 23.70 9.46 -12.15
CA SER A 130 22.24 9.60 -12.25
C SER A 130 21.62 8.62 -13.25
N ALA A 131 22.22 8.47 -14.43
CA ALA A 131 21.73 7.53 -15.45
C ALA A 131 21.77 6.07 -14.96
N ILE A 132 22.82 5.67 -14.24
CA ILE A 132 22.94 4.33 -13.67
C ILE A 132 21.95 4.13 -12.51
N GLU A 133 21.70 5.16 -11.71
CA GLU A 133 20.66 5.13 -10.67
C GLU A 133 19.26 4.96 -11.28
N GLU A 134 18.95 5.62 -12.39
CA GLU A 134 17.68 5.44 -13.12
C GLU A 134 17.53 4.05 -13.73
N GLU A 135 18.61 3.50 -14.30
CA GLU A 135 18.63 2.12 -14.81
C GLU A 135 18.42 1.10 -13.67
N LEU A 136 19.09 1.31 -12.53
CA LEU A 136 18.92 0.51 -11.33
C LEU A 136 17.46 0.55 -10.84
N ASP A 137 16.86 1.74 -10.78
CA ASP A 137 15.48 1.95 -10.37
C ASP A 137 14.51 1.21 -11.32
N THR A 138 14.74 1.28 -12.62
CA THR A 138 13.95 0.55 -13.63
C THR A 138 14.06 -0.96 -13.46
N LEU A 139 15.26 -1.50 -13.21
CA LEU A 139 15.47 -2.92 -12.97
C LEU A 139 14.85 -3.38 -11.65
N ARG A 140 14.90 -2.56 -10.60
CA ARG A 140 14.23 -2.83 -9.32
C ARG A 140 12.73 -2.97 -9.51
N ILE A 141 12.11 -2.07 -10.28
CA ILE A 141 10.69 -2.16 -10.63
C ILE A 141 10.40 -3.53 -11.25
N ARG A 142 11.14 -3.88 -12.30
CA ARG A 142 10.92 -5.13 -13.05
C ARG A 142 11.19 -6.42 -12.26
N CYS A 143 12.08 -6.39 -11.26
CA CYS A 143 12.45 -7.59 -10.51
C CYS A 143 11.65 -7.78 -9.22
N ASN A 144 11.26 -6.68 -8.58
CA ASN A 144 10.60 -6.73 -7.28
C ASN A 144 9.07 -6.68 -7.40
N TYR A 145 8.53 -6.20 -8.53
CA TYR A 145 7.10 -6.11 -8.78
C TYR A 145 6.69 -7.11 -9.87
N PHE A 146 6.79 -8.38 -9.52
CA PHE A 146 6.42 -9.51 -10.38
C PHE A 146 4.96 -9.93 -10.20
N LEU A 147 4.30 -9.43 -9.15
CA LEU A 147 2.87 -9.66 -8.95
C LEU A 147 2.09 -8.76 -9.93
N PRO A 148 1.07 -9.30 -10.60
CA PRO A 148 0.19 -8.52 -11.46
C PRO A 148 -0.52 -7.37 -10.73
N ASP A 149 -0.76 -6.26 -11.44
CA ASP A 149 -1.43 -5.08 -10.88
C ASP A 149 -2.86 -5.38 -10.43
N ASP A 150 -3.59 -6.25 -11.13
CA ASP A 150 -4.95 -6.68 -10.76
C ASP A 150 -4.95 -7.44 -9.43
N PHE A 151 -3.98 -8.33 -9.25
CA PHE A 151 -3.79 -9.08 -8.01
C PHE A 151 -3.48 -8.16 -6.83
N ILE A 152 -2.48 -7.27 -6.98
CA ILE A 152 -2.09 -6.32 -5.94
C ILE A 152 -3.25 -5.41 -5.57
N SER A 153 -3.87 -4.78 -6.57
CA SER A 153 -4.94 -3.80 -6.36
C SER A 153 -6.14 -4.41 -5.65
N TRP A 154 -6.50 -5.65 -6.00
CA TRP A 154 -7.59 -6.36 -5.35
C TRP A 154 -7.26 -6.64 -3.88
N ILE A 155 -6.08 -7.19 -3.59
CA ILE A 155 -5.66 -7.50 -2.22
C ILE A 155 -5.64 -6.22 -1.40
N VAL A 156 -4.93 -5.18 -1.85
CA VAL A 156 -4.83 -3.89 -1.15
C VAL A 156 -6.22 -3.30 -0.89
N ALA A 157 -7.12 -3.32 -1.88
CA ALA A 157 -8.48 -2.80 -1.71
C ALA A 157 -9.29 -3.58 -0.66
N TYR A 158 -9.10 -4.91 -0.61
CA TYR A 158 -9.71 -5.76 0.40
C TYR A 158 -9.14 -5.48 1.80
N THR A 159 -7.81 -5.51 1.96
CA THR A 159 -7.16 -5.38 3.26
C THR A 159 -7.35 -4.01 3.89
N LEU A 160 -7.37 -2.97 3.08
CA LEU A 160 -7.61 -1.60 3.54
C LEU A 160 -9.10 -1.24 3.63
N LYS A 161 -10.00 -2.21 3.39
CA LYS A 161 -11.47 -2.04 3.45
C LYS A 161 -11.99 -0.93 2.55
N ILE A 162 -11.31 -0.67 1.44
CA ILE A 162 -11.62 0.43 0.51
C ILE A 162 -13.01 0.25 -0.11
N ASN A 163 -13.41 -1.00 -0.36
CA ASN A 163 -14.72 -1.34 -0.93
C ASN A 163 -15.83 -1.53 0.13
N ARG A 164 -15.50 -1.48 1.42
CA ARG A 164 -16.44 -1.69 2.53
C ARG A 164 -16.71 -0.44 3.36
N THR A 165 -15.96 0.62 3.10
CA THR A 165 -16.03 1.89 3.82
C THR A 165 -16.44 2.99 2.86
N ASP A 166 -16.87 4.12 3.41
CA ASP A 166 -17.25 5.29 2.63
C ASP A 166 -16.05 6.14 2.18
N ILE A 167 -14.82 5.63 2.33
CA ILE A 167 -13.60 6.39 2.06
C ILE A 167 -13.52 6.93 0.63
N LYS A 168 -14.08 6.20 -0.36
CA LYS A 168 -14.14 6.64 -1.76
C LYS A 168 -15.06 7.84 -2.01
N LYS A 169 -15.96 8.14 -1.06
CA LYS A 169 -16.88 9.29 -1.15
C LYS A 169 -16.24 10.58 -0.63
N ILE A 170 -15.09 10.50 0.02
CA ILE A 170 -14.40 11.66 0.57
C ILE A 170 -13.77 12.48 -0.56
N THR A 171 -14.16 13.75 -0.65
CA THR A 171 -13.65 14.71 -1.64
C THR A 171 -12.87 15.83 -0.95
N GLU A 172 -12.06 16.58 -1.70
CA GLU A 172 -11.34 17.76 -1.18
C GLU A 172 -12.29 18.78 -0.54
N LYS A 173 -13.48 18.97 -1.11
CA LYS A 173 -14.51 19.85 -0.56
C LYS A 173 -15.00 19.36 0.81
N ILE A 174 -15.33 18.07 0.92
CA ILE A 174 -15.76 17.47 2.20
C ILE A 174 -14.67 17.62 3.26
N LEU A 175 -13.41 17.39 2.87
CA LEU A 175 -12.26 17.57 3.76
C LEU A 175 -12.10 19.03 4.24
N LEU A 176 -12.27 20.01 3.33
CA LEU A 176 -12.18 21.41 3.71
C LEU A 176 -13.35 21.84 4.61
N ASP A 177 -14.59 21.50 4.23
CA ASP A 177 -15.79 21.86 4.97
C ASP A 177 -15.75 21.27 6.40
N SER A 178 -15.37 19.98 6.52
CA SER A 178 -15.20 19.33 7.82
C SER A 178 -14.08 19.94 8.67
N ALA A 179 -12.97 20.37 8.07
CA ALA A 179 -11.90 21.06 8.81
C ALA A 179 -12.34 22.43 9.34
N ILE A 180 -13.18 23.16 8.59
CA ILE A 180 -13.74 24.44 9.03
C ILE A 180 -14.69 24.22 10.22
N LEU A 181 -15.59 23.23 10.12
CA LEU A 181 -16.50 22.88 11.21
C LEU A 181 -15.74 22.41 12.45
N ALA A 182 -14.74 21.54 12.29
CA ALA A 182 -13.91 21.04 13.37
C ALA A 182 -13.17 22.16 14.10
N LYS A 183 -12.70 23.17 13.37
CA LYS A 183 -12.03 24.34 13.95
C LYS A 183 -12.99 25.21 14.77
N LEU A 184 -14.26 25.31 14.36
CA LEU A 184 -15.29 26.03 15.10
C LEU A 184 -15.75 25.24 16.34
N GLY A 185 -15.80 23.92 16.24
CA GLY A 185 -16.22 22.99 17.30
C GLY A 185 -15.11 22.58 18.28
N ASN A 186 -13.85 22.90 17.99
CA ASN A 186 -12.66 22.46 18.74
C ASN A 186 -12.55 20.93 18.85
N ASP A 187 -12.76 20.23 17.73
CA ASP A 187 -12.71 18.77 17.64
C ASP A 187 -12.06 18.28 16.32
N ASN A 188 -12.32 17.03 15.91
CA ASN A 188 -11.64 16.39 14.78
C ASN A 188 -12.51 16.41 13.51
N PRO A 189 -11.93 16.68 12.32
CA PRO A 189 -12.66 16.69 11.05
C PRO A 189 -13.52 15.44 10.78
N ALA A 190 -13.02 14.25 11.12
CA ALA A 190 -13.75 13.00 10.93
C ALA A 190 -15.04 12.88 11.76
N ASN A 191 -15.24 13.70 12.79
CA ASN A 191 -16.50 13.75 13.55
C ASN A 191 -17.61 14.49 12.80
N HIS A 192 -17.26 15.26 11.76
CA HIS A 192 -18.19 16.07 10.96
C HIS A 192 -18.51 15.44 9.61
N ILE A 193 -18.18 14.15 9.43
CA ILE A 193 -18.44 13.42 8.20
C ILE A 193 -19.19 12.14 8.56
N ASP A 194 -20.42 12.04 8.05
CA ASP A 194 -21.21 10.82 8.19
C ASP A 194 -20.67 9.72 7.26
N GLY A 195 -20.58 8.50 7.78
CA GLY A 195 -20.18 7.33 7.00
C GLY A 195 -19.56 6.23 7.85
N ASP A 196 -19.40 5.05 7.25
CA ASP A 196 -18.65 3.95 7.84
C ASP A 196 -17.16 4.09 7.52
N PHE A 197 -16.38 4.38 8.56
CA PHE A 197 -14.95 4.63 8.49
C PHE A 197 -14.22 3.82 9.55
N THR A 198 -13.18 3.10 9.14
CA THR A 198 -12.26 2.45 10.07
C THR A 198 -11.47 3.50 10.87
N PRO A 199 -10.87 3.13 12.02
CA PRO A 199 -9.97 4.02 12.75
C PRO A 199 -8.86 4.62 11.85
N PHE A 200 -8.27 3.79 10.97
CA PHE A 200 -7.29 4.24 10.00
C PHE A 200 -7.86 5.29 9.03
N ASN A 201 -9.09 5.09 8.52
CA ASN A 201 -9.74 6.07 7.66
C ASN A 201 -9.96 7.41 8.38
N LYS A 202 -10.39 7.37 9.65
CA LYS A 202 -10.64 8.58 10.44
C LYS A 202 -9.36 9.38 10.65
N ASP A 203 -8.25 8.71 10.96
CA ASP A 203 -6.94 9.37 11.10
C ASP A 203 -6.45 9.98 9.79
N ASP A 204 -6.66 9.27 8.67
CA ASP A 204 -6.31 9.80 7.36
C ASP A 204 -7.17 11.02 6.99
N ILE A 205 -8.49 10.95 7.20
CA ILE A 205 -9.42 12.08 7.04
C ILE A 205 -8.95 13.29 7.86
N ASN A 206 -8.68 13.10 9.16
CA ASN A 206 -8.26 14.18 10.06
C ASN A 206 -6.99 14.87 9.54
N ARG A 207 -5.95 14.07 9.24
CA ARG A 207 -4.66 14.59 8.74
C ARG A 207 -4.85 15.38 7.44
N ARG A 208 -5.64 14.85 6.50
CA ARG A 208 -5.81 15.43 5.16
C ARG A 208 -6.69 16.67 5.17
N ALA A 209 -7.76 16.67 5.96
CA ALA A 209 -8.63 17.82 6.16
C ALA A 209 -7.84 19.05 6.67
N TRP A 210 -6.93 18.85 7.62
CA TRP A 210 -6.08 19.94 8.11
C TRP A 210 -5.08 20.47 7.07
N ILE A 211 -4.57 19.61 6.17
CA ILE A 211 -3.73 20.02 5.05
C ILE A 211 -4.52 20.91 4.07
N GLU A 212 -5.75 20.52 3.71
CA GLU A 212 -6.60 21.31 2.81
C GLU A 212 -6.98 22.66 3.42
N HIS A 213 -7.35 22.68 4.70
CA HIS A 213 -7.59 23.92 5.42
C HIS A 213 -6.34 24.83 5.45
N GLY A 214 -5.15 24.25 5.64
CA GLY A 214 -3.88 24.99 5.57
C GLY A 214 -3.66 25.67 4.21
N LYS A 215 -3.92 24.95 3.11
CA LYS A 215 -3.84 25.50 1.73
C LYS A 215 -4.84 26.64 1.54
N PHE A 216 -6.09 26.44 1.92
CA PHE A 216 -7.15 27.45 1.84
C PHE A 216 -6.77 28.76 2.56
N MET A 217 -6.22 28.65 3.78
CA MET A 217 -5.77 29.81 4.55
C MET A 217 -4.61 30.55 3.89
N GLN A 218 -3.67 29.84 3.24
CA GLN A 218 -2.57 30.47 2.51
C GLN A 218 -3.04 31.21 1.26
N GLU A 219 -3.99 30.64 0.52
CA GLU A 219 -4.56 31.25 -0.69
C GLU A 219 -5.35 32.53 -0.35
N ASN A 220 -6.17 32.51 0.70
CA ASN A 220 -6.91 33.70 1.13
C ASN A 220 -6.00 34.81 1.64
N LYS A 221 -4.89 34.47 2.33
CA LYS A 221 -3.88 35.48 2.72
C LYS A 221 -3.22 36.17 1.53
N LYS A 222 -3.08 35.49 0.39
CA LYS A 222 -2.52 36.07 -0.84
C LYS A 222 -3.49 37.00 -1.56
N LYS A 223 -4.80 36.74 -1.48
CA LYS A 223 -5.84 37.58 -2.12
C LYS A 223 -6.09 38.90 -1.40
N VAL A 224 -5.75 38.97 -0.11
CA VAL A 224 -5.94 40.17 0.74
C VAL A 224 -4.72 41.10 0.69
N ARG A 225 -3.62 40.67 0.05
CA ARG A 225 -2.42 41.50 -0.22
C ARG A 225 -2.44 42.04 -1.63
#